data_AF-A0A1E3W2Q9-F1
#
_entry.id   AF-A0A1E3W2Q9-F1
#
_cell.length_a   1.000
_cell.length_b   1.000
_cell.length_c   1.000
_cell.angle_alpha   90.00
_cell.angle_beta   90.00
_cell.angle_gamma   90.00
#
_symmetry.space_group_name_H-M   'P 1'
#
loop_
_entity.id
_entity.type
_entity.pdbx_description
1 polymer ?
#
loop_
_entity_poly.entity_id
_entity_poly.type
_entity_poly.pdbx_seq_one_letter_code
_entity_poly.pdbx_strand_id
1 'polypeptide(L)'
;MDDIQQFLAEMARGADATTHQLELQETKLREMLGPERALELELLWAKQLDPADEEEIKRYMDWRDKELIWTWSRLERSRQRRIAAGRTHMIRSQEDSTSDGLDGRGRPSKPPEC
;
A
#
# COMPACT_ATOMS: atom_id res chain seq x y z
N MET A 1 -5.56 -12.97 -23.25
CA MET A 1 -4.49 -12.39 -22.43
C MET A 1 -4.75 -10.91 -22.16
N ASP A 2 -5.28 -10.16 -23.13
CA ASP A 2 -5.58 -8.72 -22.98
C ASP A 2 -6.70 -8.39 -21.98
N ASP A 3 -7.76 -9.20 -21.88
CA ASP A 3 -8.89 -8.95 -20.96
C ASP A 3 -8.47 -8.92 -19.48
N ILE A 4 -7.52 -9.77 -19.10
CA ILE A 4 -7.00 -9.83 -17.71
C ILE A 4 -6.16 -8.59 -17.41
N GLN A 5 -5.33 -8.14 -18.36
CA GLN A 5 -4.55 -6.93 -18.18
C GLN A 5 -5.43 -5.68 -18.14
N GLN A 6 -6.49 -5.64 -18.95
CA GLN A 6 -7.45 -4.54 -18.96
C GLN A 6 -8.26 -4.49 -17.65
N PHE A 7 -8.71 -5.63 -17.14
CA PHE A 7 -9.36 -5.74 -15.83
C PHE A 7 -8.44 -5.29 -14.69
N LEU A 8 -7.18 -5.72 -14.69
CA LEU A 8 -6.20 -5.30 -13.68
C LEU A 8 -5.92 -3.79 -13.76
N ALA A 9 -5.87 -3.21 -14.96
CA ALA A 9 -5.67 -1.77 -15.16
C ALA A 9 -6.89 -0.94 -14.71
N GLU A 10 -8.10 -1.45 -14.87
CA GLU A 10 -9.33 -0.82 -14.35
C GLU A 10 -9.40 -0.89 -12.82
N MET A 11 -9.05 -2.05 -12.25
CA MET A 11 -8.96 -2.24 -10.80
C MET A 11 -7.88 -1.33 -10.17
N ALA A 12 -6.72 -1.20 -10.83
CA ALA A 12 -5.66 -0.29 -10.42
C ALA A 12 -6.14 1.17 -10.45
N ARG A 13 -6.80 1.60 -11.53
CA ARG A 13 -7.40 2.94 -11.64
C ARG A 13 -8.44 3.20 -10.55
N GLY A 14 -9.29 2.22 -10.24
CA GLY A 14 -10.28 2.35 -9.15
C GLY A 14 -9.63 2.48 -7.77
N ALA A 15 -8.56 1.74 -7.51
CA ALA A 15 -7.78 1.84 -6.27
C ALA A 15 -7.05 3.19 -6.14
N ASP A 16 -6.55 3.72 -7.25
CA ASP A 16 -5.89 5.03 -7.29
C ASP A 16 -6.89 6.18 -7.10
N ALA A 17 -8.07 6.11 -7.74
CA ALA A 17 -9.14 7.07 -7.53
C ALA A 17 -9.63 7.09 -6.08
N THR A 18 -9.72 5.92 -5.43
CA THR A 18 -10.09 5.82 -4.01
C THR A 18 -9.02 6.44 -3.11
N THR A 19 -7.75 6.28 -3.45
CA THR A 19 -6.63 6.86 -2.69
C THR A 19 -6.63 8.37 -2.80
N HIS A 20 -6.76 8.91 -4.02
CA HIS A 20 -6.85 10.35 -4.26
C HIS A 20 -8.04 10.99 -3.52
N GLN A 21 -9.19 10.30 -3.47
CA GLN A 21 -10.34 10.79 -2.71
C GLN A 21 -10.06 10.86 -1.20
N LEU A 22 -9.31 9.88 -0.65
CA LEU A 22 -8.93 9.89 0.76
C LEU A 22 -7.91 11.00 1.07
N GLU A 23 -6.98 11.29 0.17
CA GLU A 23 -6.02 12.41 0.29
C GLU A 23 -6.77 13.75 0.31
N LEU A 24 -7.74 13.94 -0.59
CA LEU A 24 -8.60 15.14 -0.57
C LEU A 24 -9.42 15.27 0.72
N GLN A 25 -9.96 14.15 1.22
CA GLN A 25 -10.68 14.14 2.49
C GLN A 25 -9.77 14.50 3.67
N GLU A 26 -8.54 13.98 3.69
CA GLU A 26 -7.54 14.33 4.70
C GLU A 26 -7.25 15.84 4.68
N THR A 27 -6.96 16.42 3.51
CA THR A 27 -6.71 17.85 3.36
C THR A 27 -7.87 18.67 3.90
N LYS A 28 -9.10 18.33 3.49
CA LYS A 28 -10.31 19.02 3.95
C LYS A 28 -10.51 18.91 5.46
N LEU A 29 -10.29 17.74 6.05
CA LEU A 29 -10.43 17.54 7.49
C LEU A 29 -9.38 18.34 8.26
N ARG A 30 -8.13 18.37 7.78
CA ARG A 30 -7.05 19.20 8.36
C ARG A 30 -7.39 20.68 8.31
N GLU A 31 -7.92 21.17 7.19
CA GLU A 31 -8.37 22.56 7.07
C GLU A 31 -9.51 22.90 8.03
N MET A 32 -10.46 21.98 8.22
CA MET A 32 -11.61 22.18 9.11
C MET A 32 -11.26 22.11 10.60
N LEU A 33 -10.30 21.27 10.98
CA LEU A 33 -9.85 21.10 12.37
C LEU A 33 -8.84 22.19 12.78
N GLY A 34 -8.11 22.73 11.82
CA GLY A 34 -7.01 23.64 12.06
C GLY A 34 -5.69 22.91 12.39
N PRO A 35 -4.56 23.63 12.28
CA PRO A 35 -3.23 23.02 12.36
C PRO A 35 -2.90 22.46 13.75
N GLU A 36 -3.35 23.10 14.83
CA GLU A 36 -3.09 22.66 16.21
C GLU A 36 -3.77 21.32 16.50
N ARG A 37 -5.08 21.22 16.23
CA ARG A 37 -5.84 19.98 16.44
C ARG A 37 -5.35 18.87 15.52
N ALA A 38 -5.01 19.17 14.28
CA ALA A 38 -4.44 18.19 13.37
C ALA A 38 -3.10 17.63 13.87
N LEU A 39 -2.26 18.48 14.47
CA LEU A 39 -0.97 18.07 15.06
C LEU A 39 -1.18 17.18 16.30
N GLU A 40 -2.09 17.53 17.20
CA GLU A 40 -2.43 16.68 18.35
C GLU A 40 -2.86 15.28 17.92
N LEU A 41 -3.73 15.20 16.92
CA LEU A 41 -4.20 13.93 16.37
C LEU A 41 -3.08 13.15 15.67
N GLU A 42 -2.12 13.85 15.03
CA GLU A 42 -0.95 13.22 14.42
C GLU A 42 -0.02 12.62 15.47
N LEU A 43 0.21 13.32 16.58
CA LEU A 43 0.96 12.81 17.72
C LEU A 43 0.26 11.61 18.38
N LEU A 44 -1.06 11.69 18.54
CA LEU A 44 -1.90 10.58 19.00
C LEU A 44 -1.76 9.37 18.07
N TRP A 45 -1.90 9.57 16.76
CA TRP A 45 -1.78 8.52 15.75
C TRP A 45 -0.40 7.87 15.76
N ALA A 46 0.66 8.67 15.91
CA ALA A 46 2.04 8.22 15.97
C ALA A 46 2.44 7.61 17.32
N LYS A 47 1.53 7.61 18.32
CA LYS A 47 1.78 7.16 19.70
C LYS A 47 2.95 7.88 20.36
N GLN A 48 3.03 9.19 20.13
CA GLN A 48 4.09 10.07 20.66
C GLN A 48 3.62 10.94 21.82
N LEU A 49 2.40 10.72 22.31
CA LEU A 49 1.86 11.38 23.50
C LEU A 49 2.17 10.57 24.75
N ASP A 50 2.21 11.23 25.88
CA ASP A 50 2.15 10.54 27.15
C ASP A 50 0.72 9.98 27.41
N PRO A 51 0.55 9.02 28.33
CA PRO A 51 -0.74 8.42 28.58
C PRO A 51 -1.83 9.39 29.07
N ALA A 52 -1.44 10.47 29.77
CA ALA A 52 -2.41 11.43 30.29
C ALA A 52 -2.98 12.31 29.16
N ASP A 53 -2.10 12.82 28.29
CA ASP A 53 -2.47 13.59 27.11
C ASP A 53 -3.30 12.75 26.13
N GLU A 54 -2.92 11.48 25.94
CA GLU A 54 -3.67 10.53 25.10
C GLU A 54 -5.11 10.32 25.62
N GLU A 55 -5.28 10.14 26.93
CA GLU A 55 -6.61 10.00 27.53
C GLU A 55 -7.45 11.28 27.41
N GLU A 56 -6.83 12.44 27.59
CA GLU A 56 -7.50 13.73 27.45
C GLU A 56 -8.02 13.94 26.02
N ILE A 57 -7.16 13.76 25.00
CA ILE A 57 -7.57 13.91 23.61
C ILE A 57 -8.70 12.93 23.26
N LYS A 58 -8.57 11.66 23.65
CA LYS A 58 -9.61 10.63 23.41
C LYS A 58 -10.94 10.97 24.06
N ARG A 59 -10.93 11.62 25.24
CA ARG A 59 -12.15 12.02 25.94
C ARG A 59 -12.94 13.07 25.16
N TYR A 60 -12.25 13.96 24.46
CA TYR A 60 -12.86 15.07 23.72
C TYR A 60 -12.88 14.87 22.20
N MET A 61 -12.58 13.66 21.71
CA MET A 61 -12.64 13.37 20.28
C MET A 61 -14.06 13.49 19.72
N ASP A 62 -14.22 14.39 18.76
CA ASP A 62 -15.46 14.55 18.03
C ASP A 62 -15.55 13.60 16.82
N TRP A 63 -16.57 13.77 15.99
CA TRP A 63 -16.73 12.97 14.77
C TRP A 63 -15.60 13.23 13.75
N ARG A 64 -15.18 14.49 13.57
CA ARG A 64 -14.19 14.88 12.55
C ARG A 64 -12.80 14.37 12.91
N ASP A 65 -12.46 14.40 14.19
CA ASP A 65 -11.23 13.81 14.72
C ASP A 65 -11.16 12.31 14.37
N LYS A 66 -12.26 11.58 14.62
CA LYS A 66 -12.37 10.14 14.32
C LYS A 66 -12.30 9.88 12.83
N GLU A 67 -12.94 10.74 12.03
CA GLU A 67 -12.94 10.65 10.58
C GLU A 67 -11.52 10.85 10.01
N LEU A 68 -10.73 11.78 10.57
CA LEU A 68 -9.34 12.00 10.17
C LEU A 68 -8.46 10.78 10.50
N ILE A 69 -8.53 10.26 11.73
CA ILE A 69 -7.81 9.04 12.14
C ILE A 69 -8.19 7.85 11.26
N TRP A 70 -9.47 7.69 10.91
CA TRP A 70 -9.94 6.62 10.03
C TRP A 70 -9.44 6.80 8.60
N THR A 71 -9.36 8.04 8.11
CA THR A 71 -8.80 8.37 6.80
C THR A 71 -7.32 8.00 6.74
N TRP A 72 -6.53 8.35 7.75
CA TRP A 72 -5.13 7.91 7.84
C TRP A 72 -4.98 6.39 7.86
N SER A 73 -5.82 5.68 8.62
CA SER A 73 -5.84 4.20 8.60
C SER A 73 -6.12 3.61 7.21
N ARG A 74 -6.95 4.27 6.40
CA ARG A 74 -7.24 3.83 5.02
C ARG A 74 -6.09 4.14 4.07
N LEU A 75 -5.49 5.32 4.19
CA LEU A 75 -4.32 5.71 3.40
C LEU A 75 -3.13 4.78 3.66
N GLU A 76 -2.84 4.49 4.93
CA GLU A 76 -1.76 3.56 5.31
C GLU A 76 -1.99 2.16 4.75
N ARG A 77 -3.23 1.64 4.83
CA ARG A 77 -3.57 0.35 4.21
C ARG A 77 -3.43 0.36 2.70
N SER A 78 -3.80 1.45 2.04
CA SER A 78 -3.61 1.60 0.58
C SER A 78 -2.12 1.53 0.23
N ARG A 79 -1.29 2.26 0.97
CA ARG A 79 0.17 2.27 0.81
C ARG A 79 0.77 0.88 1.03
N GLN A 80 0.38 0.18 2.10
CA GLN A 80 0.85 -1.16 2.40
C GLN A 80 0.47 -2.17 1.32
N ARG A 81 -0.75 -2.08 0.76
CA ARG A 81 -1.17 -2.94 -0.37
C ARG A 81 -0.33 -2.70 -1.61
N ARG A 82 -0.01 -1.43 -1.94
CA ARG A 82 0.88 -1.11 -3.07
C ARG A 82 2.29 -1.66 -2.84
N ILE A 83 2.85 -1.50 -1.64
CA ILE A 83 4.18 -2.05 -1.29
C ILE A 83 4.15 -3.59 -1.39
N ALA A 84 3.12 -4.24 -0.87
CA ALA A 84 2.97 -5.69 -0.93
C ALA A 84 2.87 -6.19 -2.37
N ALA A 85 2.02 -5.57 -3.21
CA ALA A 85 1.90 -5.91 -4.62
C ALA A 85 3.24 -5.72 -5.36
N GLY A 86 3.94 -4.61 -5.14
CA GLY A 86 5.26 -4.36 -5.71
C GLY A 86 6.30 -5.41 -5.29
N ARG A 87 6.31 -5.81 -4.01
CA ARG A 87 7.19 -6.88 -3.50
C ARG A 87 6.86 -8.24 -4.13
N THR A 88 5.58 -8.58 -4.28
CA THR A 88 5.16 -9.83 -4.95
C THR A 88 5.58 -9.86 -6.42
N HIS A 89 5.51 -8.72 -7.12
CA HIS A 89 6.01 -8.62 -8.49
C HIS A 89 7.53 -8.79 -8.60
N MET A 90 8.30 -8.20 -7.68
CA MET A 90 9.75 -8.40 -7.63
C MET A 90 10.12 -9.87 -7.40
N ILE A 91 9.48 -10.56 -6.45
CA ILE A 91 9.77 -11.96 -6.14
C ILE A 91 9.45 -12.86 -7.34
N ARG A 92 8.29 -12.69 -7.99
CA ARG A 92 7.93 -13.47 -9.19
C ARG A 92 8.88 -13.23 -10.36
N SER A 93 9.31 -11.99 -10.58
CA SER A 93 10.29 -11.70 -11.64
C SER A 93 11.64 -12.38 -11.40
N GLN A 94 12.03 -12.62 -10.14
CA GLN A 94 13.26 -13.33 -9.78
C GLN A 94 13.12 -14.86 -9.92
N GLU A 95 11.94 -15.41 -9.66
CA GLU A 95 11.63 -16.83 -9.87
C GLU A 95 11.60 -17.18 -11.37
N ASP A 96 10.99 -16.35 -12.23
CA ASP A 96 11.01 -16.55 -13.69
C ASP A 96 12.44 -16.43 -14.27
N SER A 97 13.28 -15.58 -13.68
CA SER A 97 14.70 -15.41 -14.08
C SER A 97 15.59 -16.60 -13.72
N THR A 98 15.16 -17.46 -12.80
CA THR A 98 15.93 -18.63 -12.34
C THR A 98 15.46 -19.94 -12.99
N SER A 99 14.27 -19.97 -13.59
CA SER A 99 13.78 -21.13 -14.37
C SER A 99 14.27 -21.20 -15.81
N ASP A 100 14.80 -20.12 -16.39
CA ASP A 100 15.25 -20.08 -17.80
C ASP A 100 16.70 -20.57 -18.02
N GLY A 101 17.30 -21.19 -17.00
CA GLY A 101 18.73 -21.54 -16.97
C GLY A 101 19.07 -23.04 -16.94
N LEU A 102 18.12 -23.96 -17.14
CA LEU A 102 18.38 -25.41 -17.01
C LEU A 102 17.88 -26.30 -18.16
N ASP A 103 17.80 -25.80 -19.39
CA ASP A 103 17.62 -26.65 -20.58
C ASP A 103 18.69 -26.37 -21.65
N GLY A 104 19.93 -26.78 -21.34
CA GLY A 104 21.09 -26.48 -22.18
C GLY A 104 22.29 -27.36 -21.91
N ARG A 105 22.10 -28.67 -21.72
CA ARG A 105 23.21 -29.64 -21.78
C ARG A 105 23.05 -30.57 -22.96
N GLY A 106 23.70 -30.18 -24.06
CA GLY A 106 23.98 -31.04 -25.20
C GLY A 106 24.64 -32.34 -24.74
N ARG A 107 24.17 -33.45 -25.31
CA ARG A 107 24.79 -34.77 -25.19
C ARG A 107 25.42 -35.12 -26.53
N PRO A 108 26.67 -35.63 -26.55
CA PRO A 108 27.46 -35.72 -27.77
C PRO A 108 27.01 -36.87 -28.67
N SER A 109 27.28 -36.65 -29.96
CA SER A 109 27.17 -37.57 -31.09
C SER A 109 27.74 -38.96 -30.82
N LYS A 110 26.92 -39.98 -31.07
CA LYS A 110 27.32 -41.39 -31.26
C LYS A 110 28.25 -41.49 -32.49
N PRO A 111 29.35 -42.26 -32.46
CA PRO A 111 30.01 -42.70 -33.69
C PRO A 111 29.25 -43.90 -34.31
N PRO A 112 29.41 -44.15 -35.62
CA PRO A 112 28.71 -45.24 -36.30
C PRO A 112 29.34 -46.60 -35.98
N GLU A 113 28.47 -47.62 -35.92
CA GLU A 113 28.82 -49.04 -35.76
C GLU A 113 29.57 -49.57 -37.00
N CYS A 114 30.61 -50.36 -36.76
CA CYS A 114 31.12 -51.49 -37.56
C CYS A 114 31.86 -52.45 -36.63
#